data_AF-A0A0B5AYL9-F1
#
_entry.id   AF-A0A0B5AYL9-F1
#
_cell.length_a   1.000
_cell.length_b   1.000
_cell.length_c   1.000
_cell.angle_alpha   90.00
_cell.angle_beta   90.00
_cell.angle_gamma   90.00
#
_symmetry.space_group_name_H-M   'P 1'
#
loop_
_entity.id
_entity.type
_entity.pdbx_description
1 polymer ?
#
loop_
_entity_poly.entity_id
_entity_poly.type
_entity_poly.pdbx_seq_one_letter_code
_entity_poly.pdbx_strand_id
1 'polypeptide(L)'
;MSKQQKYTTETFQLYIEAQLGQEYVIASEYVNYRTSIRMKHLVCGNEYDVQPRRVSMKRRCPHCYANNKKDTAWYQEKVREQVGDEYEVTGEYMNNKTHIFMKHVSCGHHFTIRPAHFLDGRRCPKCRMSKGETLVGKVLEHFKLHYQPQQTFKDCTHVQRLPFDFGIYTPDGELIALIEFDGEQHYRPVKAFGGEEDYQRRVRNDRIKNDFAKAKGIPLLRIPYFEKRPKKNMTNFLVDVLMDYHAQQNEFNRHS
;
A
#
# COMPACT_ATOMS: atom_id res chain seq x y z
N MET A 1 -1.65 28.61 45.66
CA MET A 1 -3.10 28.53 45.89
C MET A 1 -3.83 28.72 44.57
N SER A 2 -4.38 27.66 43.98
CA SER A 2 -5.08 27.73 42.69
C SER A 2 -6.50 28.25 42.90
N LYS A 3 -6.84 29.41 42.33
CA LYS A 3 -8.20 29.97 42.33
C LYS A 3 -9.11 28.98 41.60
N GLN A 4 -9.97 28.26 42.33
CA GLN A 4 -11.07 27.51 41.71
C GLN A 4 -12.03 28.50 41.08
N GLN A 5 -11.95 28.62 39.76
CA GLN A 5 -12.92 29.35 38.96
C GLN A 5 -14.28 28.65 39.14
N LYS A 6 -15.21 29.30 39.85
CA LYS A 6 -16.57 28.80 40.06
C LYS A 6 -17.36 29.05 38.78
N TYR A 7 -17.58 28.00 37.99
CA TYR A 7 -18.52 28.07 36.87
C TYR A 7 -19.95 28.16 37.40
N THR A 8 -20.78 28.99 36.74
CA THR A 8 -22.24 28.90 36.73
C THR A 8 -22.70 27.94 35.62
N THR A 9 -23.98 27.61 35.56
CA THR A 9 -24.55 26.78 34.47
C THR A 9 -24.28 27.37 33.09
N GLU A 10 -24.49 28.67 32.90
CA GLU A 10 -24.31 29.38 31.61
C GLU A 10 -22.83 29.39 31.22
N THR A 11 -21.95 29.71 32.16
CA THR A 11 -20.50 29.75 31.88
C THR A 11 -19.92 28.35 31.66
N PHE A 12 -20.52 27.31 32.26
CA PHE A 12 -20.15 25.92 31.98
C PHE A 12 -20.69 25.43 30.62
N GLN A 13 -21.84 25.93 30.17
CA GLN A 13 -22.36 25.68 28.81
C GLN A 13 -21.40 26.23 27.75
N LEU A 14 -20.92 27.47 27.91
CA LEU A 14 -19.88 28.04 27.03
C LEU A 14 -18.58 27.22 27.04
N TYR A 15 -18.21 26.66 28.19
CA TYR A 15 -17.06 25.75 28.30
C TYR A 15 -17.28 24.45 27.52
N ILE A 16 -18.47 23.85 27.60
CA ILE A 16 -18.84 22.67 26.82
C ILE A 16 -18.75 22.98 25.32
N GLU A 17 -19.29 24.11 24.88
CA GLU A 17 -19.26 24.53 23.47
C GLU A 17 -17.82 24.68 22.96
N ALA A 18 -16.94 25.28 23.76
CA ALA A 18 -15.53 25.41 23.42
C ALA A 18 -14.78 24.07 23.34
N GLN A 19 -15.18 23.05 24.12
CA GLN A 19 -14.50 21.75 24.15
C GLN A 19 -15.07 20.72 23.18
N LEU A 20 -16.39 20.71 23.01
CA LEU A 20 -17.14 19.64 22.34
C LEU A 20 -17.97 20.14 21.14
N GLY A 21 -18.14 21.46 20.99
CA GLY A 21 -18.99 22.07 19.96
C GLY A 21 -20.41 22.37 20.45
N GLN A 22 -21.20 23.02 19.60
CA GLN A 22 -22.57 23.48 19.89
C GLN A 22 -23.63 22.37 19.90
N GLU A 23 -23.23 21.12 19.68
CA GLU A 23 -24.13 19.96 19.62
C GLU A 23 -24.52 19.44 21.02
N TYR A 24 -24.05 20.07 22.09
CA TYR A 24 -24.26 19.63 23.47
C TYR A 24 -24.90 20.74 24.30
N VAL A 25 -25.94 20.39 25.04
CA VAL A 25 -26.63 21.31 25.94
C VAL A 25 -26.74 20.73 27.35
N ILE A 26 -26.56 21.56 28.36
CA ILE A 26 -26.81 21.22 29.76
C ILE A 26 -28.34 21.13 29.99
N ALA A 27 -28.77 20.04 30.62
CA ALA A 27 -30.18 19.76 30.95
C ALA A 27 -30.45 19.75 32.47
N SER A 28 -29.45 20.02 33.31
CA SER A 28 -29.60 20.18 34.76
C SER A 28 -28.69 21.28 35.31
N GLU A 29 -29.01 21.86 36.46
CA GLU A 29 -28.17 22.88 37.09
C GLU A 29 -26.73 22.39 37.35
N TYR A 30 -25.75 23.26 37.06
CA TYR A 30 -24.35 23.00 37.39
C TYR A 30 -24.09 23.31 38.87
N VAL A 31 -23.63 22.31 39.62
CA VAL A 31 -23.33 22.48 41.06
C VAL A 31 -21.83 22.70 41.30
N ASN A 32 -20.99 21.77 40.83
CA ASN A 32 -19.53 21.84 40.97
C ASN A 32 -18.87 20.80 40.04
N TYR A 33 -17.54 20.79 39.98
CA TYR A 33 -16.77 19.94 39.06
C TYR A 33 -16.80 18.42 39.38
N ARG A 34 -17.25 18.04 40.58
CA ARG A 34 -17.32 16.64 41.06
C ARG A 34 -18.73 16.06 40.96
N THR A 35 -19.76 16.89 41.02
CA THR A 35 -21.16 16.48 40.85
C THR A 35 -21.46 16.29 39.36
N SER A 36 -22.09 15.17 39.02
CA SER A 36 -22.53 14.93 37.64
C SER A 36 -23.57 15.96 37.22
N ILE A 37 -23.48 16.38 35.96
CA ILE A 37 -24.50 17.20 35.29
C ILE A 37 -25.18 16.35 34.22
N ARG A 38 -26.47 16.60 33.98
CA ARG A 38 -27.19 16.01 32.86
C ARG A 38 -26.92 16.81 31.61
N MET A 39 -26.50 16.13 30.55
CA MET A 39 -26.26 16.72 29.23
C MET A 39 -27.08 16.01 28.17
N LYS A 40 -27.46 16.75 27.13
CA LYS A 40 -28.14 16.23 25.94
C LYS A 40 -27.25 16.45 24.72
N HIS A 41 -27.06 15.39 23.92
CA HIS A 41 -26.44 15.50 22.61
C HIS A 41 -27.52 15.73 21.56
N LEU A 42 -27.62 16.95 21.03
CA LEU A 42 -28.71 17.41 20.17
C LEU A 42 -28.85 16.57 18.89
N VAL A 43 -27.74 16.07 18.32
CA VAL A 43 -27.76 15.29 17.08
C VAL A 43 -28.43 13.93 17.24
N CYS A 44 -28.14 13.21 18.33
CA CYS A 44 -28.70 11.87 18.55
C CYS A 44 -29.85 11.83 19.55
N GLY A 45 -30.19 12.96 20.17
CA GLY A 45 -31.23 13.09 21.19
C GLY A 45 -30.89 12.49 22.58
N ASN A 46 -29.78 11.74 22.72
CA ASN A 46 -29.46 11.05 23.97
C ASN A 46 -29.15 12.01 25.13
N GLU A 47 -29.82 11.80 26.26
CA GLU A 47 -29.59 12.47 27.54
C GLU A 47 -28.82 11.55 28.49
N TYR A 48 -27.79 12.08 29.15
CA TYR A 48 -26.91 11.28 30.00
C TYR A 48 -26.23 12.13 31.07
N ASP A 49 -25.94 11.49 32.20
CA ASP A 49 -25.21 12.12 33.30
C ASP A 49 -23.70 12.01 33.10
N VAL A 50 -22.99 13.12 33.26
CA VAL A 50 -21.54 13.17 33.07
C VAL A 50 -20.90 14.12 34.09
N GLN A 51 -19.77 13.72 34.65
CA GLN A 51 -18.99 14.60 35.51
C GLN A 51 -18.30 15.69 34.65
N PRO A 52 -18.30 16.97 35.08
CA PRO A 52 -17.57 18.05 34.42
C PRO A 52 -16.11 17.72 34.04
N ARG A 53 -15.43 16.91 34.87
CA ARG A 53 -14.07 16.38 34.57
C ARG A 53 -13.96 15.60 33.27
N ARG A 54 -15.00 14.87 32.88
CA ARG A 54 -14.98 14.06 31.66
C ARG A 54 -15.19 14.92 30.42
N VAL A 55 -15.91 16.04 30.55
CA VAL A 55 -16.05 17.06 29.50
C VAL A 55 -14.69 17.70 29.20
N SER A 56 -13.90 18.06 30.23
CA SER A 56 -12.56 18.61 30.01
C SER A 56 -11.57 17.62 29.38
N MET A 57 -11.83 16.32 29.50
CA MET A 57 -11.09 15.27 28.77
C MET A 57 -11.61 15.05 27.34
N LYS A 58 -12.50 15.92 26.85
CA LYS A 58 -13.13 15.87 25.53
C LYS A 58 -13.87 14.56 25.24
N ARG A 59 -14.44 13.91 26.26
CA ARG A 59 -15.28 12.72 26.06
C ARG A 59 -16.63 13.13 25.48
N ARG A 60 -17.00 12.51 24.35
CA ARG A 60 -18.24 12.75 23.60
C ARG A 60 -19.39 11.85 24.08
N CYS A 61 -20.56 12.01 23.45
CA CYS A 61 -21.77 11.24 23.75
C CYS A 61 -21.51 9.72 23.82
N PRO A 62 -21.79 9.05 24.95
CA PRO A 62 -21.54 7.62 25.12
C PRO A 62 -22.43 6.75 24.22
N HIS A 63 -23.67 7.20 23.95
CA HIS A 63 -24.59 6.51 23.03
C HIS A 63 -24.04 6.52 21.60
N CYS A 64 -23.62 7.68 21.09
CA CYS A 64 -22.96 7.75 19.78
C CYS A 64 -21.67 6.91 19.77
N TYR A 65 -20.85 6.98 20.81
CA TYR A 65 -19.63 6.19 20.88
C TYR A 65 -19.90 4.67 20.84
N ALA A 66 -20.91 4.20 21.55
CA ALA A 66 -21.29 2.78 21.57
C ALA A 66 -21.93 2.31 20.25
N ASN A 67 -22.68 3.19 19.58
CA ASN A 67 -23.41 2.87 18.35
C ASN A 67 -22.62 3.16 17.06
N ASN A 68 -21.46 3.80 17.14
CA ASN A 68 -20.58 4.01 16.00
C ASN A 68 -19.75 2.75 15.73
N LYS A 69 -20.43 1.62 15.51
CA LYS A 69 -19.78 0.36 15.13
C LYS A 69 -19.14 0.56 13.77
N LYS A 70 -17.82 0.45 13.76
CA LYS A 70 -17.03 0.40 12.53
C LYS A 70 -17.15 -1.02 11.99
N ASP A 71 -17.91 -1.18 10.93
CA ASP A 71 -18.09 -2.42 10.21
C ASP A 71 -17.35 -2.39 8.86
N THR A 72 -17.52 -3.43 8.05
CA THR A 72 -16.89 -3.53 6.73
C THR A 72 -17.34 -2.41 5.79
N ALA A 73 -18.61 -2.01 5.85
CA ALA A 73 -19.13 -0.93 5.01
C ALA A 73 -18.50 0.42 5.36
N TRP A 74 -18.37 0.71 6.66
CA TRP A 74 -17.63 1.88 7.14
C TRP A 74 -16.18 1.88 6.64
N TYR A 75 -15.50 0.74 6.68
CA TYR A 75 -14.10 0.66 6.24
C TYR A 75 -13.96 0.79 4.71
N GLN A 76 -14.87 0.20 3.94
CA GLN A 76 -14.94 0.37 2.48
C GLN A 76 -15.08 1.85 2.08
N GLU A 77 -15.95 2.59 2.77
CA GLU A 77 -16.11 4.03 2.54
C GLU A 77 -14.82 4.78 2.87
N LYS A 78 -14.15 4.45 3.99
CA LYS A 78 -12.86 5.09 4.35
C LYS A 78 -11.73 4.80 3.38
N VAL A 79 -11.69 3.61 2.79
CA VAL A 79 -10.76 3.31 1.70
C VAL A 79 -11.10 4.19 0.49
N ARG A 80 -12.37 4.23 0.08
CA ARG A 80 -12.83 5.00 -1.08
C ARG A 80 -12.56 6.50 -0.93
N GLU A 81 -12.79 7.08 0.24
CA GLU A 81 -12.46 8.48 0.54
C GLU A 81 -10.97 8.80 0.33
N GLN A 82 -10.06 7.84 0.58
CA GLN A 82 -8.62 8.05 0.44
C GLN A 82 -8.07 7.79 -0.96
N VAL A 83 -8.58 6.79 -1.68
CA VAL A 83 -7.97 6.29 -2.93
C VAL A 83 -8.98 6.05 -4.05
N GLY A 84 -10.24 6.43 -3.86
CA GLY A 84 -11.31 6.15 -4.82
C GLY A 84 -11.46 4.64 -5.07
N ASP A 85 -11.50 4.27 -6.34
CA ASP A 85 -11.70 2.89 -6.80
C ASP A 85 -10.38 2.13 -7.05
N GLU A 86 -9.22 2.66 -6.62
CA GLU A 86 -7.92 2.01 -6.82
C GLU A 86 -7.82 0.66 -6.08
N TYR A 87 -8.54 0.51 -4.97
CA TYR A 87 -8.53 -0.70 -4.14
C TYR A 87 -9.92 -1.24 -3.84
N GLU A 88 -10.01 -2.56 -3.80
CA GLU A 88 -11.21 -3.31 -3.43
C GLU A 88 -10.99 -4.00 -2.06
N VAL A 89 -11.89 -3.78 -1.10
CA VAL A 89 -11.88 -4.49 0.19
C VAL A 89 -12.60 -5.82 0.02
N THR A 90 -11.87 -6.93 0.08
CA THR A 90 -12.41 -8.28 -0.18
C THR A 90 -12.59 -9.12 1.08
N GLY A 91 -12.12 -8.65 2.24
CA GLY A 91 -12.30 -9.31 3.54
C GLY A 91 -13.24 -8.56 4.49
N GLU A 92 -13.54 -9.18 5.62
CA GLU A 92 -14.37 -8.57 6.68
C GLU A 92 -13.53 -7.70 7.62
N TYR A 93 -14.04 -6.51 7.94
CA TYR A 93 -13.41 -5.62 8.91
C TYR A 93 -13.82 -5.99 10.34
N MET A 94 -12.84 -6.40 11.13
CA MET A 94 -13.05 -6.73 12.55
C MET A 94 -12.63 -5.57 13.48
N ASN A 95 -11.47 -4.98 13.22
CA ASN A 95 -10.92 -3.83 13.93
C ASN A 95 -9.65 -3.33 13.20
N ASN A 96 -9.07 -2.22 13.67
CA ASN A 96 -7.89 -1.61 13.06
C ASN A 96 -6.57 -2.41 13.15
N LYS A 97 -6.52 -3.48 13.95
CA LYS A 97 -5.31 -4.26 14.24
C LYS A 97 -5.33 -5.65 13.58
N THR A 98 -6.50 -6.23 13.36
CA THR A 98 -6.68 -7.50 12.65
C THR A 98 -6.48 -7.28 11.15
N HIS A 99 -5.75 -8.17 10.48
CA HIS A 99 -5.51 -8.06 9.05
C HIS A 99 -6.81 -8.27 8.26
N ILE A 100 -6.99 -7.48 7.21
CA ILE A 100 -8.10 -7.59 6.25
C ILE A 100 -7.54 -7.92 4.86
N PHE A 101 -8.31 -8.63 4.05
CA PHE A 101 -7.99 -8.88 2.64
C PHE A 101 -8.36 -7.68 1.78
N MET A 102 -7.42 -7.30 0.92
CA MET A 102 -7.53 -6.20 -0.03
C MET A 102 -7.07 -6.68 -1.41
N LYS A 103 -7.58 -6.04 -2.46
CA LYS A 103 -7.10 -6.21 -3.83
C LYS A 103 -6.76 -4.84 -4.41
N HIS A 104 -5.60 -4.73 -5.03
CA HIS A 104 -5.25 -3.55 -5.82
C HIS A 104 -5.77 -3.75 -7.24
N VAL A 105 -6.72 -2.93 -7.68
CA VAL A 105 -7.49 -3.16 -8.92
C VAL A 105 -6.59 -3.16 -10.15
N SER A 106 -5.71 -2.16 -10.28
CA SER A 106 -4.85 -2.00 -11.46
C SER A 106 -3.88 -3.17 -11.69
N CYS A 107 -3.30 -3.73 -10.63
CA CYS A 107 -2.31 -4.82 -10.74
C CYS A 107 -2.87 -6.21 -10.43
N GLY A 108 -4.14 -6.31 -10.05
CA GLY A 108 -4.85 -7.54 -9.68
C GLY A 108 -4.36 -8.25 -8.40
N HIS A 109 -3.41 -7.67 -7.65
CA HIS A 109 -2.79 -8.33 -6.51
C HIS A 109 -3.71 -8.35 -5.30
N HIS A 110 -3.89 -9.54 -4.72
CA HIS A 110 -4.60 -9.75 -3.47
C HIS A 110 -3.59 -9.85 -2.33
N PHE A 111 -3.79 -9.09 -1.27
CA PHE A 111 -2.88 -9.05 -0.13
C PHE A 111 -3.62 -8.77 1.16
N THR A 112 -2.98 -9.07 2.29
CA THR A 112 -3.49 -8.76 3.62
C THR A 112 -2.77 -7.55 4.20
N ILE A 113 -3.51 -6.70 4.91
CA ILE A 113 -2.94 -5.53 5.59
C ILE A 113 -3.75 -5.20 6.84
N ARG A 114 -3.12 -4.60 7.84
CA ARG A 114 -3.87 -4.00 8.96
C ARG A 114 -4.61 -2.76 8.48
N PRO A 115 -5.92 -2.60 8.76
CA PRO A 115 -6.68 -1.43 8.35
C PRO A 115 -6.04 -0.10 8.75
N ALA A 116 -5.48 0.01 9.97
CA ALA A 116 -4.76 1.21 10.40
C ALA A 116 -3.59 1.55 9.45
N HIS A 117 -2.78 0.56 9.07
CA HIS A 117 -1.63 0.80 8.19
C HIS A 117 -2.04 1.25 6.78
N PHE A 118 -3.16 0.73 6.26
CA PHE A 118 -3.68 1.18 4.97
C PHE A 118 -4.12 2.64 5.05
N LEU A 119 -4.88 3.00 6.10
CA LEU A 119 -5.32 4.37 6.33
C LEU A 119 -4.14 5.33 6.64
N ASP A 120 -3.03 4.82 7.18
CA ASP A 120 -1.78 5.58 7.37
C ASP A 120 -0.98 5.77 6.05
N GLY A 121 -1.49 5.30 4.91
CA GLY A 121 -0.89 5.53 3.60
C GLY A 121 -0.07 4.35 3.04
N ARG A 122 -0.04 3.18 3.69
CA ARG A 122 0.59 2.00 3.08
C ARG A 122 -0.30 1.45 1.96
N ARG A 123 0.34 1.05 0.86
CA ARG A 123 -0.33 0.62 -0.39
C ARG A 123 0.13 -0.77 -0.80
N CYS A 124 -0.33 -1.22 -1.97
CA CYS A 124 -0.05 -2.54 -2.51
C CYS A 124 1.45 -2.87 -2.41
N PRO A 125 1.85 -3.92 -1.68
CA PRO A 125 3.25 -4.30 -1.54
C PRO A 125 3.83 -4.76 -2.89
N LYS A 126 3.00 -5.32 -3.77
CA LYS A 126 3.40 -5.69 -5.14
C LYS A 126 3.77 -4.47 -5.98
N CYS A 127 3.03 -3.36 -5.84
CA CYS A 127 3.31 -2.13 -6.58
C CYS A 127 4.35 -1.24 -5.89
N ARG A 128 4.76 -1.57 -4.66
CA ARG A 128 5.85 -0.89 -3.98
C ARG A 128 7.18 -1.38 -4.58
N MET A 129 7.45 -0.91 -5.79
CA MET A 129 8.69 -1.14 -6.51
C MET A 129 9.86 -0.59 -5.70
N SER A 130 10.97 -1.32 -5.68
CA SER A 130 12.24 -0.86 -5.14
C SER A 130 12.73 0.40 -5.88
N LYS A 131 13.70 1.13 -5.30
CA LYS A 131 14.33 2.27 -6.00
C LYS A 131 14.92 1.85 -7.36
N GLY A 132 15.43 0.63 -7.45
CA GLY A 132 15.96 0.04 -8.68
C GLY A 132 14.86 -0.25 -9.69
N GLU A 133 13.78 -0.93 -9.29
CA GLU A 133 12.64 -1.18 -10.17
C GLU A 133 11.98 0.13 -10.64
N THR A 134 11.87 1.14 -9.78
CA THR A 134 11.35 2.47 -10.16
C THR A 134 12.24 3.14 -11.21
N LEU A 135 13.55 2.98 -11.11
CA LEU A 135 14.47 3.47 -12.14
C LEU A 135 14.24 2.75 -13.47
N VAL A 136 14.07 1.43 -13.44
CA VAL A 136 13.82 0.63 -14.64
C VAL A 136 12.51 1.08 -15.30
N GLY A 137 11.42 1.17 -14.54
CA GLY A 137 10.12 1.63 -15.04
C GLY A 137 10.18 2.99 -15.73
N LYS A 138 10.88 3.97 -15.15
CA LYS A 138 11.07 5.31 -15.75
C LYS A 138 11.79 5.27 -17.11
N VAL A 139 12.76 4.37 -17.28
CA VAL A 139 13.44 4.21 -18.57
C VAL A 139 12.49 3.56 -19.57
N LEU A 140 11.77 2.51 -19.19
CA LEU A 140 10.81 1.84 -20.08
C LEU A 140 9.70 2.80 -20.55
N GLU A 141 9.17 3.63 -19.65
CA GLU A 141 8.20 4.69 -19.96
C GLU A 141 8.77 5.74 -20.91
N HIS A 142 10.03 6.15 -20.73
CA HIS A 142 10.69 7.10 -21.62
C HIS A 142 10.80 6.57 -23.06
N PHE A 143 11.07 5.27 -23.22
CA PHE A 143 11.08 4.59 -24.52
C PHE A 143 9.68 4.22 -25.03
N LYS A 144 8.62 4.48 -24.24
CA LYS A 144 7.22 4.14 -24.56
C LYS A 144 7.03 2.66 -24.90
N LEU A 145 7.76 1.79 -24.20
CA LEU A 145 7.67 0.34 -24.40
C LEU A 145 6.47 -0.25 -23.67
N HIS A 146 5.89 -1.30 -24.23
CA HIS A 146 4.91 -2.13 -23.53
C HIS A 146 5.66 -3.05 -22.58
N TYR A 147 5.31 -3.05 -21.30
CA TYR A 147 5.98 -3.89 -20.30
C TYR A 147 5.03 -4.37 -19.21
N GLN A 148 5.38 -5.51 -18.60
CA GLN A 148 4.67 -6.08 -17.47
C GLN A 148 5.62 -6.25 -16.28
N PRO A 149 5.36 -5.58 -15.14
CA PRO A 149 6.07 -5.84 -13.90
C PRO A 149 5.78 -7.24 -13.34
N GLN A 150 6.76 -7.83 -12.65
CA GLN A 150 6.65 -9.15 -12.00
C GLN A 150 6.17 -10.25 -12.96
N GLN A 151 6.81 -10.33 -14.12
CA GLN A 151 6.51 -11.29 -15.17
C GLN A 151 6.77 -12.72 -14.67
N THR A 152 5.80 -13.62 -14.79
CA THR A 152 5.95 -15.03 -14.37
C THR A 152 5.66 -15.98 -15.51
N PHE A 153 6.29 -17.15 -15.47
CA PHE A 153 6.05 -18.23 -16.42
C PHE A 153 5.72 -19.50 -15.66
N LYS A 154 4.82 -20.32 -16.20
CA LYS A 154 4.42 -21.59 -15.57
C LYS A 154 5.62 -22.51 -15.33
N ASP A 155 6.55 -22.50 -16.28
CA ASP A 155 7.70 -23.40 -16.30
C ASP A 155 8.95 -22.82 -15.61
N CYS A 156 8.90 -21.56 -15.13
CA CYS A 156 9.96 -20.96 -14.33
C CYS A 156 9.58 -21.02 -12.83
N THR A 157 9.81 -22.18 -12.22
CA THR A 157 9.35 -22.49 -10.86
C THR A 157 10.45 -23.15 -10.03
N HIS A 158 10.48 -22.85 -8.72
CA HIS A 158 11.26 -23.60 -7.72
C HIS A 158 10.29 -24.18 -6.67
N VAL A 159 10.09 -23.48 -5.54
CA VAL A 159 8.99 -23.78 -4.59
C VAL A 159 7.69 -23.13 -5.05
N GLN A 160 7.80 -21.93 -5.63
CA GLN A 160 6.73 -21.18 -6.27
C GLN A 160 7.25 -20.63 -7.61
N ARG A 161 6.35 -20.09 -8.43
CA ARG A 161 6.74 -19.40 -9.67
C ARG A 161 7.71 -18.27 -9.33
N LEU A 162 8.78 -18.15 -10.11
CA LEU A 162 9.81 -17.14 -9.92
C LEU A 162 9.49 -15.94 -10.82
N PRO A 163 9.08 -14.79 -10.27
CA PRO A 163 8.80 -13.60 -11.07
C PRO A 163 10.11 -12.94 -11.51
N PHE A 164 10.16 -12.50 -12.77
CA PHE A 164 11.12 -11.52 -13.26
C PHE A 164 10.61 -10.11 -13.00
N ASP A 165 11.49 -9.15 -12.69
CA ASP A 165 11.05 -7.80 -12.34
C ASP A 165 10.25 -7.15 -13.48
N PHE A 166 10.66 -7.34 -14.74
CA PHE A 166 9.93 -6.87 -15.92
C PHE A 166 10.01 -7.84 -17.10
N GLY A 167 8.90 -7.98 -17.82
CA GLY A 167 8.86 -8.48 -19.20
C GLY A 167 8.55 -7.36 -20.17
N ILE A 168 9.28 -7.31 -21.29
CA ILE A 168 9.15 -6.29 -22.34
C ILE A 168 8.46 -6.92 -23.54
N TYR A 169 7.47 -6.23 -24.08
CA TYR A 169 6.61 -6.72 -25.13
C TYR A 169 6.58 -5.79 -26.32
N THR A 170 6.32 -6.35 -27.49
CA THR A 170 5.92 -5.62 -28.68
C THR A 170 4.47 -5.12 -28.55
N PRO A 171 4.03 -4.17 -29.38
CA PRO A 171 2.63 -3.71 -29.37
C PRO A 171 1.60 -4.80 -29.66
N ASP A 172 1.98 -5.85 -30.40
CA ASP A 172 1.16 -7.03 -30.71
C ASP A 172 1.21 -8.13 -29.63
N GLY A 173 2.01 -7.93 -28.56
CA GLY A 173 2.00 -8.78 -27.37
C GLY A 173 3.05 -9.89 -27.35
N GLU A 174 4.03 -9.88 -28.25
CA GLU A 174 5.16 -10.80 -28.24
C GLU A 174 6.18 -10.38 -27.18
N LEU A 175 6.66 -11.33 -26.37
CA LEU A 175 7.70 -11.09 -25.36
C LEU A 175 9.07 -11.05 -26.03
N ILE A 176 9.77 -9.93 -25.94
CA ILE A 176 11.07 -9.72 -26.58
C ILE A 176 12.25 -9.66 -25.60
N ALA A 177 12.02 -9.37 -24.32
CA ALA A 177 13.09 -9.34 -23.32
C ALA A 177 12.57 -9.43 -21.89
N LEU A 178 13.48 -9.78 -20.97
CA LEU A 178 13.29 -9.77 -19.52
C LEU A 178 14.34 -8.87 -18.85
N ILE A 179 13.97 -8.23 -17.74
CA ILE A 179 14.88 -7.38 -16.95
C ILE A 179 14.76 -7.73 -15.45
N GLU A 180 15.91 -7.78 -14.76
CA GLU A 180 16.05 -7.93 -13.31
C GLU A 180 16.93 -6.80 -12.74
N PHE A 181 16.58 -6.30 -11.56
CA PHE A 181 17.41 -5.41 -10.76
C PHE A 181 17.88 -6.11 -9.47
N ASP A 182 19.15 -6.45 -9.44
CA ASP A 182 19.74 -7.27 -8.40
C ASP A 182 20.20 -6.43 -7.22
N GLY A 183 19.41 -6.45 -6.14
CA GLY A 183 19.79 -5.87 -4.86
C GLY A 183 21.02 -6.55 -4.21
N GLU A 184 21.56 -5.92 -3.17
CA GLU A 184 22.74 -6.40 -2.44
C GLU A 184 22.65 -7.87 -1.98
N GLN A 185 21.45 -8.29 -1.61
CA GLN A 185 21.15 -9.63 -1.16
C GLN A 185 21.29 -10.73 -2.23
N HIS A 186 21.49 -10.38 -3.50
CA HIS A 186 21.86 -11.33 -4.57
C HIS A 186 23.37 -11.64 -4.57
N TYR A 187 24.18 -10.81 -3.90
CA TYR A 187 25.65 -10.92 -3.93
C TYR A 187 26.25 -11.33 -2.59
N ARG A 188 25.56 -11.06 -1.48
CA ARG A 188 26.03 -11.44 -0.14
C ARG A 188 24.89 -11.72 0.83
N PRO A 189 25.12 -12.52 1.89
CA PRO A 189 24.15 -12.69 2.96
C PRO A 189 23.91 -11.37 3.70
N VAL A 190 22.65 -11.00 3.84
CA VAL A 190 22.24 -9.80 4.59
C VAL A 190 21.26 -10.24 5.68
N LYS A 191 21.61 -10.03 6.96
CA LYS A 191 20.79 -10.47 8.11
C LYS A 191 19.35 -9.99 8.06
N ALA A 192 19.12 -8.74 7.63
CA ALA A 192 17.78 -8.17 7.46
C ALA A 192 16.93 -8.87 6.38
N PHE A 193 17.55 -9.65 5.52
CA PHE A 193 16.92 -10.42 4.44
C PHE A 193 17.12 -11.94 4.62
N GLY A 194 17.20 -12.41 5.87
CA GLY A 194 17.26 -13.84 6.19
C GLY A 194 18.65 -14.46 6.24
N GLY A 195 19.72 -13.68 6.04
CA GLY A 195 21.09 -14.16 6.23
C GLY A 195 21.53 -15.18 5.18
N GLU A 196 22.26 -16.21 5.61
CA GLU A 196 22.92 -17.18 4.73
C GLU A 196 21.93 -18.09 4.00
N GLU A 197 20.91 -18.60 4.70
CA GLU A 197 19.92 -19.51 4.12
C GLU A 197 19.16 -18.86 2.95
N ASP A 198 18.71 -17.62 3.16
CA ASP A 198 18.00 -16.84 2.14
C ASP A 198 18.91 -16.44 0.97
N TYR A 199 20.19 -16.19 1.22
CA TYR A 199 21.18 -15.95 0.17
C TYR A 199 21.35 -17.18 -0.72
N GLN A 200 21.56 -18.36 -0.13
CA GLN A 200 21.68 -19.62 -0.89
C GLN A 200 20.40 -19.95 -1.68
N ARG A 201 19.22 -19.58 -1.15
CA ARG A 201 17.96 -19.70 -1.89
C ARG A 201 17.90 -18.74 -3.08
N ARG A 202 18.35 -17.48 -2.92
CA ARG A 202 18.41 -16.50 -4.01
C ARG A 202 19.36 -16.93 -5.11
N VAL A 203 20.56 -17.40 -4.77
CA VAL A 203 21.53 -17.94 -5.74
C VAL A 203 20.91 -19.07 -6.58
N ARG A 204 20.18 -20.00 -5.94
CA ARG A 204 19.46 -21.06 -6.66
C ARG A 204 18.36 -20.52 -7.57
N ASN A 205 17.55 -19.58 -7.09
CA ASN A 205 16.48 -18.97 -7.89
C ASN A 205 17.04 -18.22 -9.10
N ASP A 206 18.14 -17.49 -8.94
CA ASP A 206 18.79 -16.76 -10.03
C ASP A 206 19.32 -17.70 -11.11
N ARG A 207 19.89 -18.85 -10.71
CA ARG A 207 20.30 -19.88 -11.66
C ARG A 207 19.11 -20.40 -12.48
N ILE A 208 17.99 -20.73 -11.83
CA ILE A 208 16.78 -21.22 -12.52
C ILE A 208 16.28 -20.19 -13.53
N LYS A 209 16.23 -18.91 -13.15
CA LYS A 209 15.81 -17.81 -14.04
C LYS A 209 16.73 -17.67 -15.25
N ASN A 210 18.04 -17.71 -15.03
CA ASN A 210 19.03 -17.59 -16.09
C ASN A 210 18.94 -18.78 -17.07
N ASP A 211 18.84 -19.99 -16.54
CA ASP A 211 18.70 -21.21 -17.33
C ASP A 211 17.39 -21.20 -18.13
N PHE A 212 16.29 -20.72 -17.54
CA PHE A 212 15.00 -20.55 -18.22
C PHE A 212 15.07 -19.58 -19.40
N ALA A 213 15.58 -18.36 -19.17
CA ALA A 213 15.67 -17.34 -20.22
C ALA A 213 16.55 -17.83 -21.38
N LYS A 214 17.70 -18.45 -21.06
CA LYS A 214 18.60 -19.04 -22.04
C LYS A 214 17.94 -20.17 -22.84
N ALA A 215 17.24 -21.09 -22.18
CA ALA A 215 16.59 -22.22 -22.84
C ALA A 215 15.45 -21.78 -23.78
N LYS A 216 14.81 -20.64 -23.49
CA LYS A 216 13.76 -20.05 -24.33
C LYS A 216 14.29 -19.07 -25.39
N GLY A 217 15.59 -18.78 -25.39
CA GLY A 217 16.17 -17.78 -26.29
C GLY A 217 15.70 -16.35 -26.00
N ILE A 218 15.24 -16.06 -24.77
CA ILE A 218 14.74 -14.74 -24.39
C ILE A 218 15.92 -13.91 -23.85
N PRO A 219 16.23 -12.74 -24.45
CA PRO A 219 17.21 -11.81 -23.90
C PRO A 219 16.89 -11.42 -22.45
N LEU A 220 17.87 -11.56 -21.55
CA LEU A 220 17.73 -11.22 -20.13
C LEU A 220 18.81 -10.22 -19.72
N LEU A 221 18.40 -9.04 -19.28
CA LEU A 221 19.28 -8.04 -18.67
C LEU A 221 19.20 -8.12 -17.14
N ARG A 222 20.35 -8.26 -16.48
CA ARG A 222 20.47 -8.14 -15.02
C ARG A 222 21.26 -6.90 -14.66
N ILE A 223 20.72 -6.06 -13.79
CA ILE A 223 21.31 -4.78 -13.38
C ILE A 223 21.73 -4.89 -11.91
N PRO A 224 23.04 -4.98 -11.59
CA PRO A 224 23.49 -4.99 -10.20
C PRO A 224 23.17 -3.66 -9.50
N TYR A 225 22.85 -3.72 -8.19
CA TYR A 225 22.61 -2.51 -7.39
C TYR A 225 23.79 -1.53 -7.34
N PHE A 226 25.01 -2.03 -7.53
CA PHE A 226 26.24 -1.23 -7.58
C PHE A 226 26.57 -0.71 -8.99
N GLU A 227 25.70 -0.93 -9.98
CA GLU A 227 25.87 -0.38 -11.33
C GLU A 227 25.93 1.16 -11.28
N LYS A 228 26.99 1.72 -11.86
CA LYS A 228 27.24 3.17 -11.86
C LYS A 228 26.47 3.89 -12.96
N ARG A 229 26.14 3.19 -14.06
CA ARG A 229 25.44 3.76 -15.22
C ARG A 229 24.24 2.90 -15.66
N PRO A 230 23.29 2.60 -14.76
CA PRO A 230 22.21 1.65 -15.03
C PRO A 230 21.35 2.08 -16.22
N LYS A 231 21.04 3.38 -16.33
CA LYS A 231 20.29 3.93 -17.46
C LYS A 231 20.98 3.67 -18.81
N LYS A 232 22.29 3.87 -18.89
CA LYS A 232 23.03 3.68 -20.15
C LYS A 232 23.02 2.22 -20.58
N ASN A 233 23.28 1.31 -19.65
CA ASN A 233 23.32 -0.12 -19.93
C ASN A 233 21.94 -0.64 -20.35
N MET A 234 20.88 -0.17 -19.67
CA MET A 234 19.51 -0.45 -20.07
C MET A 234 19.21 0.06 -21.48
N THR A 235 19.54 1.31 -21.78
CA THR A 235 19.31 1.89 -23.10
C THR A 235 20.00 1.09 -24.19
N ASN A 236 21.27 0.74 -24.01
CA ASN A 236 22.00 -0.07 -24.99
C ASN A 236 21.33 -1.44 -25.20
N PHE A 237 21.03 -2.16 -24.12
CA PHE A 237 20.34 -3.45 -24.20
C PHE A 237 18.99 -3.36 -24.91
N LEU A 238 18.18 -2.35 -24.59
CA LEU A 238 16.87 -2.16 -25.22
C LEU A 238 17.01 -1.84 -26.71
N VAL A 239 18.00 -1.03 -27.09
CA VAL A 239 18.29 -0.75 -28.51
C VAL A 239 18.68 -2.03 -29.24
N ASP A 240 19.58 -2.83 -28.68
CA ASP A 240 20.04 -4.08 -29.30
C ASP A 240 18.86 -5.07 -29.50
N VAL A 241 18.04 -5.29 -28.46
CA VAL A 241 16.85 -6.16 -28.54
C VAL A 241 15.87 -5.68 -29.61
N LEU A 242 15.60 -4.38 -29.66
CA LEU A 242 14.68 -3.83 -30.66
C LEU A 242 15.25 -3.95 -32.07
N MET A 243 16.55 -3.73 -32.26
CA MET A 243 17.20 -3.87 -33.58
C MET A 243 17.15 -5.31 -34.07
N ASP A 244 17.45 -6.28 -33.21
CA ASP A 244 17.40 -7.71 -33.53
C ASP A 244 15.98 -8.14 -33.91
N TYR A 245 14.97 -7.66 -33.17
CA TYR A 245 13.56 -7.93 -33.49
C TYR A 245 13.16 -7.41 -34.88
N HIS A 246 13.49 -6.15 -35.20
CA HIS A 246 13.17 -5.57 -36.51
C HIS A 246 13.91 -6.27 -37.65
N ALA A 247 15.14 -6.74 -37.43
CA ALA A 247 15.89 -7.50 -38.42
C ALA A 247 15.20 -8.83 -38.75
N GLN A 248 14.76 -9.59 -37.74
CA GLN A 248 14.07 -10.87 -37.91
C GLN A 248 12.73 -10.71 -38.66
N GLN A 249 11.95 -9.66 -38.34
CA GLN A 249 10.70 -9.37 -39.04
C GLN A 249 10.93 -9.03 -40.52
N ASN A 250 12.00 -8.29 -40.83
CA ASN A 250 12.34 -7.97 -42.21
C ASN A 250 12.80 -9.19 -43.02
N GLU A 251 13.48 -10.15 -42.40
CA GLU A 251 13.85 -11.42 -43.04
C GLU A 251 12.63 -12.31 -43.28
N PHE A 252 11.71 -12.39 -42.31
CA PHE A 252 10.46 -13.12 -42.46
C PHE A 252 9.60 -12.57 -43.62
N ASN A 253 9.45 -11.24 -43.69
CA ASN A 253 8.70 -10.57 -44.75
C ASN A 253 9.34 -10.67 -46.15
N ARG A 254 10.63 -11.01 -46.25
CA ARG A 254 11.31 -11.24 -47.54
C ARG A 254 11.17 -12.67 -48.06
N HIS A 255 10.80 -13.61 -47.19
CA HIS A 255 10.67 -15.04 -47.50
C HIS A 255 9.21 -15.53 -47.41
N SER A 256 8.26 -14.62 -47.17
CA SER A 256 6.81 -14.84 -47.18
C SER A 256 6.21 -14.31 -48.47
#